data_AF-A0A846NDE4-F1
#
_entry.id   AF-A0A846NDE4-F1
#
_cell.length_a   1.000
_cell.length_b   1.000
_cell.length_c   1.000
_cell.angle_alpha   90.00
_cell.angle_beta   90.00
_cell.angle_gamma   90.00
#
_symmetry.space_group_name_H-M   'P 1'
#
loop_
_entity.id
_entity.type
_entity.pdbx_description
1 polymer ?
#
loop_
_entity_poly.entity_id
_entity_poly.type
_entity_poly.pdbx_seq_one_letter_code
_entity_poly.pdbx_strand_id
1 'polypeptide(L)'
;MYVPQGIGFEEAKPLQDYVVHTMIQLAEKHGYPVQIHTGLHEGNENILENSNPLLLTNLFMEYRKVKFDIFHAGYPYFRELATLAKNFQNVYPDLCWIHVVSPSAARTILAEWLDTVPSNKILAF
;
A
#
# COMPACT_ATOMS: atom_id res chain seq x y z
N MET A 1 -14.24 -14.43 30.55
CA MET A 1 -14.50 -14.87 29.17
C MET A 1 -13.15 -15.34 28.61
N TYR A 2 -13.00 -16.63 28.33
CA TYR A 2 -11.77 -17.17 27.74
C TYR A 2 -11.73 -16.75 26.28
N VAL A 3 -10.80 -15.86 25.92
CA VAL A 3 -10.52 -15.59 24.51
C VAL A 3 -9.67 -16.77 24.04
N PRO A 4 -10.15 -17.61 23.11
CA PRO A 4 -9.34 -18.69 22.58
C PRO A 4 -8.05 -18.10 22.04
N GLN A 5 -6.93 -18.72 22.40
CA GLN A 5 -5.64 -18.32 21.85
C GLN A 5 -5.72 -18.52 20.33
N GLY A 6 -5.54 -17.43 19.57
CA GLY A 6 -5.61 -17.46 18.12
C GLY A 6 -4.56 -18.38 17.51
N ILE A 7 -4.80 -18.83 16.28
CA ILE A 7 -3.79 -19.56 15.51
C ILE A 7 -2.55 -18.68 15.26
N GLY A 8 -1.38 -19.29 15.20
CA GLY A 8 -0.13 -18.57 14.94
C GLY A 8 -0.04 -18.03 13.51
N PHE A 9 0.87 -17.08 13.27
CA PHE A 9 1.07 -16.45 11.95
C PHE A 9 1.31 -17.49 10.84
N GLU A 10 2.21 -18.44 11.06
CA GLU A 10 2.53 -19.48 10.06
C GLU A 10 1.34 -20.37 9.70
N GLU A 11 0.46 -20.63 10.67
CA GLU A 11 -0.75 -21.43 10.44
C GLU A 11 -1.85 -20.63 9.73
N ALA A 12 -1.93 -19.32 10.02
CA ALA A 12 -2.87 -18.41 9.37
C ALA A 12 -2.43 -18.02 7.95
N LYS A 13 -1.13 -17.98 7.67
CA LYS A 13 -0.54 -17.44 6.44
C LYS A 13 -1.10 -18.06 5.16
N PRO A 14 -1.25 -19.40 5.02
CA PRO A 14 -1.80 -19.98 3.79
C PRO A 14 -3.20 -19.48 3.46
N LEU A 15 -4.05 -19.29 4.49
CA LEU A 15 -5.39 -18.75 4.31
C LEU A 15 -5.35 -17.25 3.98
N GLN A 16 -4.51 -16.47 4.67
CA GLN A 16 -4.33 -15.04 4.38
C GLN A 16 -3.86 -14.81 2.94
N ASP A 17 -2.83 -15.52 2.50
CA ASP A 17 -2.33 -15.47 1.13
C ASP A 17 -3.45 -15.82 0.14
N TYR A 18 -4.16 -16.95 0.36
CA TYR A 18 -5.26 -17.36 -0.51
C TYR A 18 -6.34 -16.28 -0.63
N VAL A 19 -6.75 -15.68 0.48
CA VAL A 19 -7.78 -14.63 0.51
C VAL A 19 -7.30 -13.39 -0.23
N VAL A 20 -6.07 -12.92 0.02
CA VAL A 20 -5.51 -11.73 -0.65
C VAL A 20 -5.43 -11.95 -2.17
N HIS A 21 -4.87 -13.07 -2.62
CA HIS A 21 -4.79 -13.39 -4.03
C HIS A 21 -6.18 -13.52 -4.68
N THR A 22 -7.13 -14.15 -4.00
CA THR A 22 -8.52 -14.27 -4.50
C THR A 22 -9.18 -12.90 -4.65
N MET A 23 -8.99 -12.00 -3.69
CA MET A 23 -9.54 -10.64 -3.77
C MET A 23 -8.93 -9.84 -4.93
N ILE A 24 -7.62 -9.94 -5.16
CA ILE A 24 -6.95 -9.27 -6.26
C ILE A 24 -7.44 -9.81 -7.61
N GLN A 25 -7.60 -11.13 -7.75
CA GLN A 25 -8.14 -11.75 -8.96
C GLN A 25 -9.58 -11.30 -9.25
N LEU A 26 -10.41 -11.16 -8.22
CA LEU A 26 -11.76 -10.61 -8.36
C LEU A 26 -11.73 -9.13 -8.77
N ALA A 27 -10.86 -8.34 -8.16
CA ALA A 27 -10.66 -6.94 -8.54
C ALA A 27 -10.24 -6.82 -10.01
N GLU A 28 -9.29 -7.65 -10.46
CA GLU A 28 -8.88 -7.72 -11.87
C GLU A 28 -10.06 -8.06 -12.79
N LYS A 29 -10.81 -9.11 -12.46
CA LYS A 29 -11.98 -9.57 -13.23
C LYS A 29 -13.03 -8.48 -13.40
N HIS A 30 -13.22 -7.67 -12.37
CA HIS A 30 -14.25 -6.62 -12.36
C HIS A 30 -13.70 -5.21 -12.71
N GLY A 31 -12.40 -5.09 -12.98
CA GLY A 31 -11.76 -3.82 -13.31
C GLY A 31 -11.69 -2.83 -12.14
N TYR A 32 -11.72 -3.32 -10.90
CA TYR A 32 -11.59 -2.50 -9.69
C TYR A 32 -10.12 -2.31 -9.29
N PRO A 33 -9.76 -1.16 -8.72
CA PRO A 33 -8.47 -0.99 -8.07
C PRO A 33 -8.42 -1.80 -6.77
N VAL A 34 -7.20 -2.07 -6.31
CA VAL A 34 -6.93 -2.67 -4.99
C VAL A 34 -6.18 -1.64 -4.16
N GLN A 35 -6.78 -1.27 -3.04
CA GLN A 35 -6.21 -0.32 -2.10
C GLN A 35 -5.51 -1.05 -0.97
N ILE A 36 -4.27 -0.65 -0.65
CA ILE A 36 -3.46 -1.29 0.40
C ILE A 36 -2.89 -0.21 1.31
N HIS A 37 -3.15 -0.35 2.61
CA HIS A 37 -2.61 0.53 3.63
C HIS A 37 -1.14 0.17 3.89
N THR A 38 -0.26 1.15 3.82
CA THR A 38 1.19 0.99 4.02
C THR A 38 1.75 2.12 4.86
N GLY A 39 2.94 1.94 5.43
CA GLY A 39 3.55 2.92 6.33
C GLY A 39 2.86 3.02 7.69
N LEU A 40 2.55 4.25 8.11
CA LEU A 40 1.95 4.53 9.41
C LEU A 40 0.70 3.67 9.64
N HIS A 41 0.69 2.95 10.76
CA HIS A 41 -0.43 2.12 11.17
C HIS A 41 -1.48 2.88 11.96
N GLU A 42 -2.72 2.38 11.89
CA GLU A 42 -3.78 2.76 12.81
C GLU A 42 -3.64 1.98 14.13
N GLY A 43 -3.97 2.62 15.25
CA GLY A 43 -3.83 2.05 16.59
C GLY A 43 -2.45 2.25 17.24
N ASN A 44 -2.23 1.56 18.36
CA ASN A 44 -0.99 1.60 19.12
C ASN A 44 -0.22 0.29 18.92
N GLU A 45 1.09 0.41 18.67
CA GLU A 45 2.05 -0.70 18.54
C GLU A 45 1.80 -1.66 17.36
N ASN A 46 2.85 -1.91 16.57
CA ASN A 46 2.87 -2.93 15.52
C ASN A 46 4.31 -3.10 15.01
N ILE A 47 4.56 -4.09 14.15
CA ILE A 47 5.84 -4.26 13.44
C ILE A 47 5.85 -3.32 12.23
N LEU A 48 6.52 -2.17 12.36
CA LEU A 48 6.51 -1.11 11.33
C LEU A 48 7.04 -1.61 9.99
N GLU A 49 8.03 -2.50 9.98
CA GLU A 49 8.66 -3.04 8.77
C GLU A 49 7.66 -3.81 7.90
N ASN A 50 6.63 -4.40 8.50
CA ASN A 50 5.58 -5.13 7.77
C ASN A 50 4.68 -4.18 6.95
N SER A 51 4.79 -2.88 7.18
CA SER A 51 4.05 -1.85 6.43
C SER A 51 4.81 -1.33 5.20
N ASN A 52 6.04 -1.80 4.97
CA ASN A 52 6.88 -1.30 3.89
C ASN A 52 6.29 -1.68 2.51
N PRO A 53 5.98 -0.71 1.63
CA PRO A 53 5.37 -0.99 0.32
C PRO A 53 6.25 -1.85 -0.60
N LEU A 54 7.56 -1.95 -0.36
CA LEU A 54 8.44 -2.83 -1.12
C LEU A 54 8.07 -4.32 -0.98
N LEU A 55 7.43 -4.70 0.13
CA LEU A 55 6.96 -6.08 0.36
C LEU A 55 5.85 -6.51 -0.61
N LEU A 56 5.24 -5.57 -1.33
CA LEU A 56 4.16 -5.81 -2.30
C LEU A 56 4.68 -6.01 -3.74
N THR A 57 6.00 -5.93 -3.97
CA THR A 57 6.60 -5.97 -5.32
C THR A 57 6.19 -7.21 -6.11
N ASN A 58 6.07 -8.37 -5.45
CA ASN A 58 5.62 -9.61 -6.07
C ASN A 58 4.20 -9.48 -6.64
N LEU A 59 3.28 -8.86 -5.90
CA LEU A 59 1.89 -8.66 -6.34
C LEU A 59 1.80 -7.70 -7.53
N PHE A 60 2.62 -6.65 -7.54
CA PHE A 60 2.66 -5.70 -8.66
C PHE A 60 3.15 -6.38 -9.95
N MET A 61 4.11 -7.29 -9.84
CA MET A 61 4.65 -8.05 -10.97
C MET A 61 3.67 -9.09 -11.51
N GLU A 62 2.93 -9.74 -10.62
CA GLU A 62 1.96 -10.81 -10.93
C GLU A 62 0.68 -10.23 -11.53
N TYR A 63 0.06 -9.24 -10.88
CA TYR A 63 -1.25 -8.69 -11.24
C TYR A 63 -1.15 -7.38 -12.02
N ARG A 64 -0.51 -7.44 -13.19
CA ARG A 64 -0.16 -6.25 -13.99
C ARG A 64 -1.35 -5.42 -14.47
N LYS A 65 -2.55 -5.99 -14.55
CA LYS A 65 -3.76 -5.28 -15.00
C LYS A 65 -4.53 -4.63 -13.84
N VAL A 66 -4.23 -4.99 -12.60
CA VAL A 66 -4.85 -4.41 -11.41
C VAL A 66 -4.14 -3.11 -11.06
N LYS A 67 -4.91 -2.03 -10.87
CA LYS A 67 -4.36 -0.77 -10.35
C LYS A 67 -4.25 -0.88 -8.83
N PHE A 68 -3.03 -0.79 -8.32
CA PHE A 68 -2.74 -0.77 -6.89
C PHE A 68 -2.68 0.66 -6.38
N ASP A 69 -3.60 1.03 -5.52
CA ASP A 69 -3.67 2.29 -4.80
C ASP A 69 -2.97 2.11 -3.44
N ILE A 70 -1.83 2.79 -3.24
CA ILE A 70 -0.96 2.59 -2.08
C ILE A 70 -1.08 3.76 -1.13
N PHE A 71 -1.76 3.50 -0.03
CA PHE A 71 -2.20 4.49 0.94
C PHE A 71 -1.10 5.04 1.83
N HIS A 72 -1.42 6.21 2.39
CA HIS A 72 -0.63 6.96 3.37
C HIS A 72 0.80 7.24 2.90
N ALA A 73 1.00 7.38 1.60
CA ALA A 73 2.31 7.56 0.99
C ALA A 73 3.36 6.52 1.42
N GLY A 74 2.95 5.38 1.98
CA GLY A 74 3.86 4.47 2.68
C GLY A 74 4.65 5.13 3.81
N TYR A 75 4.22 6.27 4.38
CA TYR A 75 5.01 7.08 5.32
C TYR A 75 5.62 6.23 6.46
N PRO A 76 6.95 6.22 6.65
CA PRO A 76 7.93 7.15 6.08
C PRO A 76 8.60 6.71 4.75
N TYR A 77 8.19 5.58 4.15
CA TYR A 77 8.74 4.98 2.91
C TYR A 77 8.30 5.68 1.60
N PHE A 78 7.99 6.97 1.64
CA PHE A 78 7.38 7.67 0.50
C PHE A 78 8.30 7.83 -0.72
N ARG A 79 9.61 7.71 -0.52
CA ARG A 79 10.59 7.74 -1.62
C ARG A 79 10.69 6.37 -2.28
N GLU A 80 10.70 5.30 -1.51
CA GLU A 80 10.60 3.93 -2.01
C GLU A 80 9.30 3.76 -2.81
N LEU A 81 8.18 4.25 -2.28
CA LEU A 81 6.91 4.23 -3.00
C LEU A 81 6.96 5.06 -4.30
N ALA A 82 7.65 6.20 -4.31
CA ALA A 82 7.84 6.98 -5.55
C ALA A 82 8.60 6.17 -6.62
N THR A 83 9.64 5.43 -6.22
CA THR A 83 10.40 4.58 -7.15
C THR A 83 9.58 3.39 -7.66
N LEU A 84 8.77 2.76 -6.80
CA LEU A 84 7.79 1.76 -7.22
C LEU A 84 6.80 2.34 -8.23
N ALA A 85 6.21 3.50 -7.94
CA ALA A 85 5.28 4.18 -8.83
C ALA A 85 5.92 4.59 -10.17
N LYS A 86 7.22 4.92 -10.17
CA LYS A 86 7.95 5.20 -11.41
C LYS A 86 8.18 3.94 -12.25
N ASN A 87 8.50 2.83 -11.59
CA ASN A 87 8.90 1.58 -12.25
C ASN A 87 7.71 0.72 -12.71
N PHE A 88 6.60 0.74 -11.96
CA PHE A 88 5.45 -0.12 -12.21
C PHE A 88 4.27 0.69 -12.74
N GLN A 89 3.79 0.38 -13.95
CA GLN A 89 2.64 1.08 -14.57
C GLN A 89 1.37 1.01 -13.72
N ASN A 90 1.24 -0.04 -12.91
CA ASN A 90 0.06 -0.37 -12.15
C ASN A 90 0.11 0.06 -10.67
N VAL A 91 1.14 0.79 -10.23
CA VAL A 91 1.26 1.31 -8.84
C VAL A 91 0.95 2.80 -8.79
N TYR A 92 -0.05 3.18 -8.00
CA TYR A 92 -0.55 4.55 -7.83
C TYR A 92 -0.30 4.99 -6.38
N PRO A 93 0.59 5.96 -6.16
CA PRO A 93 0.89 6.43 -4.81
C PRO A 93 -0.17 7.43 -4.34
N ASP A 94 -0.64 7.27 -3.10
CA ASP A 94 -1.78 8.02 -2.56
C ASP A 94 -1.42 8.80 -1.27
N LEU A 95 -1.80 10.08 -1.22
CA LEU A 95 -1.55 11.00 -0.09
C LEU A 95 -2.63 10.96 1.01
N CYS A 96 -3.54 9.99 0.97
CA CYS A 96 -4.65 9.82 1.90
C CYS A 96 -4.15 10.00 3.33
N TRP A 97 -4.79 10.94 4.03
CA TRP A 97 -4.53 11.32 5.42
C TRP A 97 -3.16 11.93 5.73
N ILE A 98 -2.25 12.07 4.78
CA ILE A 98 -0.92 12.63 5.09
C ILE A 98 -0.99 14.08 5.54
N HIS A 99 -1.98 14.84 5.09
CA HIS A 99 -2.22 16.20 5.61
C HIS A 99 -2.68 16.21 7.09
N VAL A 100 -3.32 15.13 7.57
CA VAL A 100 -3.68 14.96 8.98
C VAL A 100 -2.48 14.49 9.80
N VAL A 101 -1.71 13.54 9.26
CA VAL A 101 -0.48 13.02 9.89
C VAL A 101 0.56 14.13 10.06
N SER A 102 0.84 14.86 8.98
CA SER A 102 1.77 16.00 8.97
C SER A 102 1.52 16.88 7.74
N PRO A 103 0.94 18.08 7.91
CA PRO A 103 0.77 19.04 6.82
C PRO A 103 2.09 19.40 6.12
N SER A 104 3.21 19.38 6.86
CA SER A 104 4.54 19.63 6.30
C SER A 104 5.02 18.46 5.45
N ALA A 105 4.85 17.22 5.93
CA ALA A 105 5.18 16.04 5.13
C ALA A 105 4.32 15.99 3.86
N ALA A 106 3.03 16.30 3.94
CA ALA A 106 2.13 16.33 2.78
C ALA A 106 2.66 17.23 1.65
N ARG A 107 3.14 18.44 1.99
CA ARG A 107 3.74 19.37 1.02
C ARG A 107 5.04 18.83 0.44
N THR A 108 5.93 18.32 1.28
CA THR A 108 7.22 17.76 0.84
C THR A 108 7.03 16.56 -0.07
N ILE A 109 6.19 15.61 0.32
CA ILE A 109 5.94 14.38 -0.43
C ILE A 109 5.29 14.71 -1.78
N LEU A 110 4.27 15.57 -1.81
CA LEU A 110 3.64 15.98 -3.06
C LEU A 110 4.65 16.66 -4.00
N ALA A 111 5.51 17.55 -3.49
CA ALA A 111 6.55 18.19 -4.29
C ALA A 111 7.52 17.16 -4.88
N GLU A 112 8.07 16.25 -4.05
CA GLU A 112 8.99 15.21 -4.52
C GLU A 112 8.34 14.24 -5.52
N TRP A 113 7.08 13.89 -5.32
CA TRP A 113 6.36 13.02 -6.24
C TRP A 113 6.03 13.71 -7.57
N LEU A 114 5.68 14.99 -7.58
CA LEU A 114 5.47 15.74 -8.83
C LEU A 114 6.74 15.82 -9.68
N ASP A 115 7.92 15.85 -9.04
CA ASP A 115 9.22 15.81 -9.75
C ASP A 115 9.57 14.41 -10.27
N THR A 116 9.14 13.35 -9.56
CA THR A 116 9.64 11.98 -9.80
C THR A 116 8.66 11.10 -10.58
N VAL A 117 7.38 11.15 -10.21
CA VAL A 117 6.31 10.25 -10.66
C VAL A 117 5.45 10.96 -11.72
N PRO A 118 4.99 10.27 -12.79
CA PRO A 118 4.00 10.84 -13.69
C PRO A 118 2.78 11.35 -12.92
N SER A 119 2.43 12.62 -13.09
CA SER A 119 1.40 13.28 -12.27
C SER A 119 0.03 12.63 -12.37
N ASN A 120 -0.28 11.99 -13.50
CA ASN A 120 -1.53 11.23 -13.70
C ASN A 120 -1.64 9.94 -12.87
N LYS A 121 -0.60 9.58 -12.12
CA LYS A 121 -0.60 8.44 -11.21
C LYS A 121 -0.74 8.84 -9.75
N ILE A 122 -0.53 10.11 -9.41
CA ILE A 122 -0.59 10.60 -8.04
C ILE A 122 -2.06 10.74 -7.65
N LEU A 123 -2.46 10.02 -6.61
CA LEU A 123 -3.76 10.19 -5.97
C LEU A 123 -3.58 11.13 -4.78
N ALA A 124 -4.27 12.27 -4.81
CA ALA A 124 -4.19 13.30 -3.78
C ALA A 124 -5.42 13.21 -2.84
N PHE A 125 -5.72 14.31 -2.16
CA PHE A 125 -6.76 14.38 -1.12
C PHE A 125 -8.19 14.31 -1.63
#